data_AF-A0A9J6GL59-F1
#
_entry.id   AF-A0A9J6GL59-F1
#
_cell.length_a   1.000
_cell.length_b   1.000
_cell.length_c   1.000
_cell.angle_alpha   90.00
_cell.angle_beta   90.00
_cell.angle_gamma   90.00
#
_symmetry.space_group_name_H-M   'P 1'
#
loop_
_entity.id
_entity.type
_entity.pdbx_description
1 polymer ?
#
loop_
_entity_poly.entity_id
_entity_poly.type
_entity_poly.pdbx_seq_one_letter_code
_entity_poly.pdbx_strand_id
1 'polypeptide(L)'
;MSESRLEDIYWNFPDGNDDSYVTHWVHAKRNASRLVAKNVYHELSRLPHFYYDVPIAYDLQHNTMTISATALTQPLHFIDGTEGMLYAGLGSMLAANALRLLTWSGVKPGDGHSSAREFQMSGASTFSSQVVSQREALQILHAAYTEAVDGTGQTLASFRNFTANQVFFLVWCYTNCFLTDFQSHNICDDVVAGYEPFFAAFRCGHN
;
A
#
# COMPACT_ATOMS: atom_id res chain seq x y z
N MET A 1 -19.09 9.09 -12.06
CA MET A 1 -19.21 8.53 -13.43
C MET A 1 -20.68 8.23 -13.65
N SER A 2 -21.30 8.69 -14.75
CA SER A 2 -22.72 8.39 -14.99
C SER A 2 -22.89 6.92 -15.35
N GLU A 3 -23.98 6.31 -14.89
CA GLU A 3 -24.35 4.90 -15.12
C GLU A 3 -24.28 4.53 -16.61
N SER A 4 -24.73 5.46 -17.48
CA SER A 4 -24.69 5.35 -18.93
C SER A 4 -23.29 5.12 -19.54
N ARG A 5 -22.21 5.55 -18.86
CA ARG A 5 -20.84 5.41 -19.37
C ARG A 5 -20.19 4.08 -19.01
N LEU A 6 -20.60 3.47 -17.89
CA LEU A 6 -20.23 2.08 -17.57
C LEU A 6 -20.91 1.12 -18.52
N GLU A 7 -22.19 1.37 -18.79
CA GLU A 7 -22.96 0.68 -19.81
C GLU A 7 -22.26 0.76 -21.18
N ASP A 8 -21.81 1.93 -21.64
CA ASP A 8 -21.05 2.03 -22.90
C ASP A 8 -19.78 1.17 -22.90
N ILE A 9 -19.08 1.04 -21.77
CA ILE A 9 -17.89 0.19 -21.69
C ILE A 9 -18.29 -1.28 -21.79
N TYR A 10 -19.27 -1.71 -20.99
CA TYR A 10 -19.73 -3.10 -20.90
C TYR A 10 -20.49 -3.57 -22.16
N TRP A 11 -21.36 -2.76 -22.74
CA TRP A 11 -22.09 -3.06 -23.98
C TRP A 11 -21.20 -3.07 -25.23
N ASN A 12 -19.99 -2.49 -25.14
CA ASN A 12 -18.98 -2.65 -26.19
C ASN A 12 -18.13 -3.92 -26.01
N PHE A 13 -18.30 -4.69 -24.94
CA PHE A 13 -17.76 -6.05 -24.89
C PHE A 13 -18.72 -6.99 -25.63
N PRO A 14 -18.21 -8.01 -26.33
CA PRO A 14 -19.09 -8.96 -27.00
C PRO A 14 -20.07 -9.56 -25.99
N ASP A 15 -21.37 -9.36 -26.23
CA ASP A 15 -22.43 -10.14 -25.60
C ASP A 15 -22.03 -11.60 -25.69
N GLY A 16 -22.23 -12.39 -24.63
CA GLY A 16 -21.67 -13.75 -24.43
C GLY A 16 -22.01 -14.84 -25.46
N ASN A 17 -22.32 -14.49 -26.71
CA ASN A 17 -22.47 -15.30 -27.90
C ASN A 17 -21.15 -15.67 -28.59
N ASP A 18 -19.98 -15.38 -28.02
CA ASP A 18 -18.73 -15.91 -28.56
C ASP A 18 -18.63 -17.42 -28.29
N ASP A 19 -18.53 -18.22 -29.36
CA ASP A 19 -18.46 -19.69 -29.29
C ASP A 19 -17.23 -20.24 -28.54
N SER A 20 -16.28 -19.38 -28.16
CA SER A 20 -15.11 -19.78 -27.38
C SER A 20 -14.55 -18.64 -26.51
N TYR A 21 -13.95 -19.02 -25.38
CA TYR A 21 -13.20 -18.11 -24.51
C TYR A 21 -12.10 -17.34 -25.25
N VAL A 22 -11.43 -17.98 -26.22
CA VAL A 22 -10.36 -17.34 -27.00
C VAL A 22 -10.93 -16.25 -27.90
N THR A 23 -12.04 -16.51 -28.57
CA THR A 23 -12.74 -15.53 -29.41
C THR A 23 -13.18 -14.34 -28.57
N HIS A 24 -13.79 -14.61 -27.41
CA HIS A 24 -14.19 -13.61 -26.45
C HIS A 24 -13.02 -12.73 -26.00
N TRP A 25 -11.91 -13.33 -25.61
CA TRP A 25 -10.72 -12.58 -25.19
C TRP A 25 -10.14 -11.71 -26.32
N VAL A 26 -10.08 -12.22 -27.55
CA VAL A 26 -9.59 -11.45 -28.71
C VAL A 26 -10.51 -10.26 -29.00
N HIS A 27 -11.82 -10.45 -28.95
CA HIS A 27 -12.81 -9.39 -29.14
C HIS A 27 -12.74 -8.34 -28.04
N ALA A 28 -12.71 -8.76 -26.77
CA ALA A 28 -12.51 -7.90 -25.61
C ALA A 28 -11.23 -7.05 -25.74
N LYS A 29 -10.11 -7.66 -26.12
CA LYS A 29 -8.83 -6.96 -26.29
C LYS A 29 -8.84 -5.95 -27.45
N ARG A 30 -9.47 -6.29 -28.58
CA ARG A 30 -9.64 -5.36 -29.72
C ARG A 30 -10.52 -4.17 -29.35
N ASN A 31 -11.62 -4.40 -28.64
CA ASN A 31 -12.52 -3.34 -28.23
C ASN A 31 -11.89 -2.44 -27.15
N ALA A 32 -11.16 -3.02 -26.18
CA ALA A 32 -10.37 -2.26 -25.23
C ALA A 32 -9.34 -1.35 -25.95
N SER A 33 -8.64 -1.88 -26.97
CA SER A 33 -7.66 -1.09 -27.74
C SER A 33 -8.31 0.07 -28.52
N ARG A 34 -9.56 -0.10 -28.98
CA ARG A 34 -10.34 0.99 -29.62
C ARG A 34 -10.78 2.06 -28.64
N LEU A 35 -11.08 1.68 -27.38
CA LEU A 35 -11.37 2.64 -26.31
C LEU A 35 -10.12 3.42 -25.92
N VAL A 36 -8.95 2.77 -25.90
CA VAL A 36 -7.64 3.40 -25.68
C VAL A 36 -7.33 4.45 -26.76
N ALA A 37 -7.75 4.21 -28.01
CA ALA A 37 -7.52 5.13 -29.13
C ALA A 37 -8.46 6.36 -29.14
N LYS A 38 -9.52 6.40 -28.32
CA LYS A 38 -10.45 7.54 -28.22
C LYS A 38 -10.12 8.38 -26.97
N ASN A 39 -10.48 9.67 -26.96
CA ASN A 39 -10.34 10.58 -25.80
C ASN A 39 -10.90 10.05 -24.47
N VAL A 40 -11.73 9.00 -24.52
CA VAL A 40 -12.18 8.20 -23.38
C VAL A 40 -10.99 7.66 -22.58
N TYR A 41 -9.87 7.31 -23.21
CA TYR A 41 -8.65 6.89 -22.52
C TYR A 41 -8.09 7.97 -21.61
N HIS A 42 -8.14 9.24 -22.01
CA HIS A 42 -7.67 10.34 -21.15
C HIS A 42 -8.55 10.53 -19.91
N GLU A 43 -9.85 10.20 -19.99
CA GLU A 43 -10.75 10.23 -18.85
C GLU A 43 -10.64 8.95 -18.00
N LEU A 44 -10.47 7.78 -18.63
CA LEU A 44 -10.26 6.50 -17.95
C LEU A 44 -8.88 6.40 -17.31
N SER A 45 -7.85 7.02 -17.90
CA SER A 45 -6.51 7.09 -17.32
C SER A 45 -6.46 8.02 -16.11
N ARG A 46 -7.43 8.94 -15.97
CA ARG A 46 -7.64 9.74 -14.76
C ARG A 46 -8.40 8.97 -13.69
N LEU A 47 -9.12 7.91 -14.06
CA LEU A 47 -9.57 6.98 -13.04
C LEU A 47 -8.31 6.28 -12.52
N PRO A 48 -8.14 6.23 -11.20
CA PRO A 48 -7.04 5.47 -10.65
C PRO A 48 -7.13 4.06 -11.22
N HIS A 49 -6.02 3.54 -11.73
CA HIS A 49 -5.99 2.18 -12.22
C HIS A 49 -6.49 1.29 -11.08
N PHE A 50 -7.70 0.74 -11.24
CA PHE A 50 -8.29 -0.17 -10.29
C PHE A 50 -7.54 -1.49 -10.41
N TYR A 51 -6.37 -1.55 -9.78
CA TYR A 51 -5.74 -2.81 -9.45
C TYR A 51 -6.60 -3.43 -8.36
N TYR A 52 -7.63 -4.19 -8.77
CA TYR A 52 -8.56 -4.84 -7.85
C TYR A 52 -7.83 -5.69 -6.79
N ASP A 53 -6.64 -6.18 -7.14
CA ASP A 53 -5.81 -7.04 -6.29
C ASP A 53 -4.81 -6.29 -5.41
N VAL A 54 -4.64 -4.98 -5.57
CA VAL A 54 -3.69 -4.19 -4.76
C VAL A 54 -4.46 -3.33 -3.76
N PRO A 55 -4.33 -3.58 -2.44
CA PRO A 55 -5.10 -2.86 -1.42
C PRO A 55 -4.86 -1.35 -1.46
N ILE A 56 -3.61 -0.91 -1.64
CA ILE A 56 -3.25 0.51 -1.79
C ILE A 56 -2.30 0.65 -2.97
N ALA A 57 -2.70 1.45 -3.95
CA ALA A 57 -1.89 1.78 -5.11
C ALA A 57 -1.62 3.28 -5.13
N TYR A 58 -0.41 3.66 -5.54
CA TYR A 58 -0.07 5.04 -5.76
C TYR A 58 0.27 5.27 -7.24
N ASP A 59 -0.39 6.26 -7.84
CA ASP A 59 -0.17 6.69 -9.22
C ASP A 59 0.76 7.92 -9.24
N LEU A 60 2.00 7.66 -9.66
CA LEU A 60 3.04 8.68 -9.81
C LEU A 60 2.73 9.74 -10.87
N GLN A 61 1.97 9.40 -11.90
CA GLN A 61 1.67 10.36 -12.97
C GLN A 61 0.68 11.42 -12.51
N HIS A 62 -0.29 11.01 -11.69
CA HIS A 62 -1.36 11.87 -11.21
C HIS A 62 -1.15 12.37 -9.77
N ASN A 63 -0.10 11.90 -9.08
CA ASN A 63 0.13 12.15 -7.66
C ASN A 63 -1.10 11.79 -6.81
N THR A 64 -1.69 10.63 -7.09
CA THR A 64 -2.91 10.17 -6.41
C THR A 64 -2.67 8.83 -5.73
N MET A 65 -3.09 8.74 -4.47
CA MET A 65 -3.15 7.49 -3.74
C MET A 65 -4.58 6.93 -3.81
N THR A 66 -4.69 5.65 -4.12
CA THR A 66 -5.97 4.93 -4.21
C THR A 66 -5.99 3.83 -3.18
N ILE A 67 -7.06 3.80 -2.40
CA ILE A 67 -7.32 2.78 -1.40
C ILE A 67 -8.48 1.94 -1.93
N SER A 68 -8.21 0.67 -2.23
CA SER A 68 -9.24 -0.28 -2.67
C SER A 68 -10.13 -0.69 -1.52
N ALA A 69 -11.36 -1.12 -1.82
CA ALA A 69 -12.24 -1.73 -0.82
C ALA A 69 -11.61 -2.97 -0.16
N THR A 70 -10.69 -3.66 -0.86
CA THR A 70 -9.92 -4.79 -0.32
C THR A 70 -8.94 -4.37 0.79
N ALA A 71 -8.58 -3.09 0.90
CA ALA A 71 -7.81 -2.59 2.05
C ALA A 71 -8.65 -2.38 3.30
N LEU A 72 -9.99 -2.39 3.18
CA LEU A 72 -10.92 -2.17 4.29
C LEU A 72 -11.26 -3.47 5.04
N THR A 73 -10.43 -4.49 4.88
CA THR A 73 -10.54 -5.79 5.57
C THR A 73 -9.29 -6.09 6.38
N GLN A 74 -9.39 -7.03 7.32
CA GLN A 74 -8.25 -7.48 8.12
C GLN A 74 -7.19 -8.14 7.21
N PRO A 75 -5.89 -8.00 7.53
CA PRO A 75 -5.32 -7.31 8.70
C PRO A 75 -5.13 -5.80 8.52
N LEU A 76 -5.48 -5.25 7.36
CA LEU A 76 -5.23 -3.85 7.04
C LEU A 76 -6.18 -2.92 7.78
N HIS A 77 -7.45 -3.30 7.91
CA HIS A 77 -8.44 -2.48 8.58
C HIS A 77 -9.33 -3.33 9.49
N PHE A 78 -9.71 -2.73 10.62
CA PHE A 78 -10.54 -3.34 11.65
C PHE A 78 -11.69 -2.38 11.95
N ILE A 79 -12.94 -2.82 11.72
CA ILE A 79 -14.13 -1.98 11.94
C ILE A 79 -14.19 -1.49 13.40
N ASP A 80 -13.93 -2.39 14.35
CA ASP A 80 -13.89 -2.10 15.79
C ASP A 80 -12.45 -2.21 16.34
N GLY A 81 -11.44 -1.86 15.53
CA GLY A 81 -10.05 -1.87 15.96
C GLY A 81 -9.71 -0.69 16.85
N THR A 82 -8.70 -0.85 17.71
CA THR A 82 -8.12 0.31 18.40
C THR A 82 -7.29 1.15 17.44
N GLU A 83 -6.96 2.38 17.82
CA GLU A 83 -6.11 3.27 17.04
C GLU A 83 -4.78 2.59 16.70
N GLY A 84 -4.19 1.86 17.64
CA GLY A 84 -2.97 1.08 17.41
C GLY A 84 -3.12 0.07 16.28
N MET A 85 -4.27 -0.61 16.18
CA MET A 85 -4.54 -1.57 15.10
C MET A 85 -4.75 -0.88 13.75
N LEU A 86 -5.47 0.25 13.73
CA LEU A 86 -5.76 1.02 12.51
C LEU A 86 -4.49 1.67 11.92
N TYR A 87 -3.67 2.28 12.78
CA TYR A 87 -2.39 2.84 12.37
C TYR A 87 -1.45 1.72 11.89
N ALA A 88 -1.30 0.66 12.67
CA ALA A 88 -0.40 -0.44 12.33
C ALA A 88 -0.80 -1.20 11.05
N GLY A 89 -2.10 -1.36 10.79
CA GLY A 89 -2.62 -1.99 9.58
C GLY A 89 -2.54 -1.04 8.39
N LEU A 90 -3.62 -0.30 8.13
CA LEU A 90 -3.78 0.56 6.96
C LEU A 90 -2.73 1.67 6.93
N GLY A 91 -2.43 2.27 8.08
CA GLY A 91 -1.44 3.32 8.19
C GLY A 91 -0.04 2.88 7.74
N SER A 92 0.34 1.61 7.95
CA SER A 92 1.64 1.09 7.47
C SER A 92 1.76 1.12 5.95
N MET A 93 0.70 0.69 5.24
CA MET A 93 0.68 0.71 3.79
C MET A 93 0.65 2.15 3.25
N LEU A 94 -0.08 3.05 3.92
CA LEU A 94 -0.10 4.47 3.56
C LEU A 94 1.29 5.11 3.74
N ALA A 95 1.94 4.87 4.88
CA ALA A 95 3.27 5.39 5.18
C ALA A 95 4.33 4.85 4.19
N ALA A 96 4.30 3.56 3.90
CA ALA A 96 5.20 2.96 2.92
C ALA A 96 5.01 3.56 1.51
N ASN A 97 3.76 3.74 1.06
CA ASN A 97 3.50 4.37 -0.24
C ASN A 97 3.85 5.86 -0.26
N ALA A 98 3.65 6.59 0.85
CA ALA A 98 4.06 7.99 0.98
C ALA A 98 5.59 8.14 0.91
N LEU A 99 6.36 7.25 1.53
CA LEU A 99 7.82 7.26 1.45
C LEU A 99 8.35 6.94 0.05
N ARG A 100 7.66 6.08 -0.72
CA ARG A 100 8.01 5.85 -2.12
C ARG A 100 7.98 7.14 -2.95
N LEU A 101 7.17 8.12 -2.55
CA LEU A 101 7.11 9.44 -3.20
C LEU A 101 8.40 10.19 -2.97
N LEU A 102 8.87 10.18 -1.73
CA LEU A 102 10.06 10.90 -1.31
C LEU A 102 11.34 10.25 -1.84
N THR A 103 11.34 8.93 -2.07
CA THR A 103 12.56 8.16 -2.39
C THR A 103 12.79 7.86 -3.87
N TRP A 104 11.76 7.67 -4.70
CA TRP A 104 11.94 7.19 -6.08
C TRP A 104 11.71 8.27 -7.17
N SER A 105 10.85 9.27 -6.96
CA SER A 105 10.41 10.12 -8.09
C SER A 105 9.62 11.40 -7.77
N GLY A 106 9.35 11.75 -6.52
CA GLY A 106 8.53 12.93 -6.17
C GLY A 106 9.25 14.27 -6.36
N VAL A 107 10.58 14.28 -6.41
CA VAL A 107 11.37 15.43 -6.82
C VAL A 107 11.70 15.26 -8.29
N LYS A 108 10.77 15.65 -9.18
CA LYS A 108 11.24 16.16 -10.48
C LYS A 108 11.94 17.48 -10.15
N PRO A 109 13.25 17.62 -10.39
CA PRO A 109 13.85 18.94 -10.38
C PRO A 109 13.03 19.77 -11.35
N GLY A 110 12.52 20.91 -10.88
CA GLY A 110 12.10 21.95 -11.81
C GLY A 110 13.22 22.14 -12.82
N ASP A 111 12.84 22.18 -14.09
CA ASP A 111 13.71 22.52 -15.22
C ASP A 111 14.59 21.38 -15.75
N GLY A 112 13.97 20.51 -16.56
CA GLY A 112 14.43 20.16 -17.92
C GLY A 112 15.81 19.52 -18.15
N HIS A 113 16.68 19.43 -17.16
CA HIS A 113 18.06 18.98 -17.31
C HIS A 113 18.44 18.07 -16.14
N SER A 114 18.34 16.76 -16.42
CA SER A 114 19.27 15.74 -15.92
C SER A 114 19.74 15.86 -14.46
N SER A 115 18.99 15.25 -13.55
CA SER A 115 19.57 14.68 -12.33
C SER A 115 18.84 13.41 -11.89
N ALA A 116 18.64 12.47 -12.81
CA ALA A 116 18.32 11.07 -12.46
C ALA A 116 19.52 10.32 -11.82
N ARG A 117 20.46 11.05 -11.18
CA ARG A 117 21.77 10.53 -10.79
C ARG A 117 22.10 10.60 -9.30
N GLU A 118 21.23 11.17 -8.45
CA GLU A 118 21.57 11.42 -7.03
C GLU A 118 20.91 10.51 -6.00
N PHE A 119 20.09 9.53 -6.41
CA PHE A 119 19.69 8.42 -5.53
C PHE A 119 19.88 7.07 -6.23
N GLN A 120 21.07 6.86 -6.81
CA GLN A 120 21.57 5.48 -6.83
C GLN A 120 21.91 5.15 -5.38
N MET A 121 21.06 4.34 -4.73
CA MET A 121 21.49 3.56 -3.57
C MET A 121 22.67 2.70 -4.05
N SER A 122 23.87 3.26 -3.94
CA SER A 122 25.10 2.65 -4.39
C SER A 122 25.39 1.46 -3.49
N GLY A 123 25.03 0.27 -3.95
CA GLY A 123 25.52 -1.01 -3.42
C GLY A 123 24.61 -1.79 -2.48
N ALA A 124 23.41 -1.31 -2.15
CA ALA A 124 22.44 -2.10 -1.39
C ALA A 124 21.70 -3.07 -2.34
N SER A 125 21.63 -4.36 -1.99
CA SER A 125 20.74 -5.29 -2.68
C SER A 125 19.29 -4.79 -2.58
N THR A 126 18.44 -5.11 -3.56
CA THR A 126 17.01 -4.72 -3.60
C THR A 126 16.26 -5.06 -2.30
N PHE A 127 16.75 -6.08 -1.59
CA PHE A 127 16.25 -6.47 -0.28
C PHE A 127 16.60 -5.45 0.83
N SER A 128 17.85 -4.99 0.88
CA SER A 128 18.29 -4.00 1.87
C SER A 128 17.57 -2.65 1.70
N SER A 129 17.27 -2.23 0.46
CA SER A 129 16.52 -1.00 0.23
C SER A 129 15.06 -1.10 0.70
N GLN A 130 14.44 -2.28 0.60
CA GLN A 130 13.09 -2.52 1.09
C GLN A 130 13.04 -2.46 2.63
N VAL A 131 13.97 -3.12 3.32
CA VAL A 131 14.03 -3.10 4.80
C VAL A 131 14.25 -1.67 5.32
N VAL A 132 15.16 -0.90 4.70
CA VAL A 132 15.41 0.49 5.09
C VAL A 132 14.14 1.34 4.94
N SER A 133 13.49 1.25 3.77
CA SER A 133 12.26 2.02 3.52
C SER A 133 11.12 1.63 4.47
N GLN A 134 10.97 0.34 4.79
CA GLN A 134 9.95 -0.12 5.74
C GLN A 134 10.27 0.31 7.18
N ARG A 135 11.55 0.38 7.56
CA ARG A 135 11.95 0.92 8.86
C ARG A 135 11.65 2.40 9.00
N GLU A 136 11.93 3.19 7.98
CA GLU A 136 11.54 4.61 7.94
C GLU A 136 10.02 4.75 7.99
N ALA A 137 9.28 3.88 7.29
CA ALA A 137 7.82 3.87 7.30
C ALA A 137 7.29 3.61 8.72
N LEU A 138 7.85 2.60 9.39
CA LEU A 138 7.51 2.26 10.77
C LEU A 138 7.80 3.40 11.73
N GLN A 139 8.94 4.10 11.56
CA GLN A 139 9.30 5.25 12.39
C GLN A 139 8.28 6.38 12.29
N ILE A 140 7.95 6.79 11.07
CA ILE A 140 6.97 7.86 10.81
C ILE A 140 5.60 7.46 11.33
N LEU A 141 5.19 6.22 11.05
CA LEU A 141 3.90 5.70 11.47
C LEU A 141 3.76 5.64 13.00
N HIS A 142 4.77 5.10 13.68
CA HIS A 142 4.76 4.97 15.13
C HIS A 142 4.79 6.33 15.82
N ALA A 143 5.51 7.31 15.27
CA ALA A 143 5.47 8.70 15.74
C ALA A 143 4.06 9.29 15.60
N ALA A 144 3.43 9.15 14.43
CA ALA A 144 2.07 9.63 14.18
C ALA A 144 1.04 8.94 15.09
N TYR A 145 1.20 7.64 15.35
CA TYR A 145 0.37 6.90 16.29
C TYR A 145 0.55 7.42 17.72
N THR A 146 1.80 7.59 18.17
CA THR A 146 2.11 8.08 19.53
C THR A 146 1.52 9.47 19.78
N GLU A 147 1.62 10.36 18.78
CA GLU A 147 1.02 11.69 18.81
C GLU A 147 -0.52 11.62 18.86
N ALA A 148 -1.13 10.73 18.07
CA ALA A 148 -2.59 10.61 18.01
C ALA A 148 -3.21 10.09 19.31
N VAL A 149 -2.51 9.21 20.03
CA VAL A 149 -3.05 8.59 21.26
C VAL A 149 -2.61 9.27 22.55
N ASP A 150 -1.61 10.17 22.50
CA ASP A 150 -1.04 10.90 23.66
C ASP A 150 -0.77 9.99 24.88
N GLY A 151 -0.32 8.75 24.63
CA GLY A 151 -0.09 7.74 25.66
C GLY A 151 -1.34 7.13 26.32
N THR A 152 -2.56 7.51 25.91
CA THR A 152 -3.85 7.02 26.43
C THR A 152 -4.50 5.92 25.58
N GLY A 153 -3.75 5.35 24.63
CA GLY A 153 -4.28 4.37 23.66
C GLY A 153 -5.05 3.23 24.31
N GLN A 154 -6.23 2.93 23.77
CA GLN A 154 -7.09 1.86 24.28
C GLN A 154 -6.63 0.49 23.78
N THR A 155 -6.93 -0.56 24.56
CA THR A 155 -6.74 -1.95 24.15
C THR A 155 -8.08 -2.69 24.16
N LEU A 156 -8.28 -3.58 23.18
CA LEU A 156 -9.49 -4.38 23.14
C LEU A 156 -9.52 -5.37 24.30
N ALA A 157 -10.73 -5.79 24.69
CA ALA A 157 -10.91 -6.81 25.72
C ALA A 157 -10.14 -8.10 25.45
N SER A 158 -9.97 -8.47 24.18
CA SER A 158 -9.21 -9.66 23.75
C SER A 158 -7.68 -9.49 23.90
N PHE A 159 -7.20 -8.25 24.03
CA PHE A 159 -5.78 -7.89 24.18
C PHE A 159 -5.47 -7.26 25.53
N ARG A 160 -6.26 -7.53 26.58
CA ARG A 160 -6.07 -6.95 27.94
C ARG A 160 -4.69 -7.17 28.54
N ASN A 161 -3.99 -8.23 28.13
CA ASN A 161 -2.65 -8.56 28.59
C ASN A 161 -1.54 -7.86 27.81
N PHE A 162 -1.89 -7.11 26.77
CA PHE A 162 -0.96 -6.35 25.94
C PHE A 162 -1.17 -4.84 26.15
N THR A 163 -0.09 -4.08 26.09
CA THR A 163 -0.16 -2.61 26.03
C THR A 163 -0.56 -2.16 24.63
N ALA A 164 -1.03 -0.92 24.48
CA ALA A 164 -1.40 -0.37 23.17
C ALA A 164 -0.23 -0.40 22.17
N ASN A 165 1.00 -0.13 22.63
CA ASN A 165 2.20 -0.23 21.79
C ASN A 165 2.52 -1.67 21.38
N GLN A 166 2.34 -2.65 22.28
CA GLN A 166 2.51 -4.06 21.93
C GLN A 166 1.49 -4.48 20.87
N VAL A 167 0.22 -4.07 20.99
CA VAL A 167 -0.81 -4.33 19.98
C VAL A 167 -0.45 -3.68 18.65
N PHE A 168 0.00 -2.42 18.65
CA PHE A 168 0.48 -1.73 17.45
C PHE A 168 1.56 -2.54 16.72
N PHE A 169 2.63 -2.94 17.41
CA PHE A 169 3.71 -3.69 16.78
C PHE A 169 3.30 -5.09 16.32
N LEU A 170 2.47 -5.79 17.10
CA LEU A 170 1.93 -7.10 16.70
C LEU A 170 1.12 -7.00 15.41
N VAL A 171 0.23 -6.00 15.30
CA VAL A 171 -0.59 -5.79 14.10
C VAL A 171 0.25 -5.34 12.92
N TRP A 172 1.27 -4.52 13.15
CA TRP A 172 2.17 -4.07 12.09
C TRP A 172 2.93 -5.25 11.50
N CYS A 173 3.47 -6.13 12.35
CA CYS A 173 4.12 -7.36 11.92
C CYS A 173 3.13 -8.31 11.22
N TYR A 174 1.93 -8.51 11.79
CA TYR A 174 0.89 -9.34 11.17
C TYR A 174 0.51 -8.85 9.76
N THR A 175 0.39 -7.53 9.60
CA THR A 175 0.13 -6.89 8.30
C THR A 175 1.25 -7.15 7.31
N ASN A 176 2.51 -6.97 7.71
CA ASN A 176 3.64 -7.20 6.80
C ASN A 176 3.77 -8.67 6.42
N CYS A 177 3.52 -9.60 7.35
CA CYS A 177 3.47 -11.04 7.04
C CYS A 177 2.36 -11.41 6.05
N PHE A 178 1.23 -10.68 6.05
CA PHE A 178 0.14 -10.90 5.11
C PHE A 178 0.46 -10.36 3.71
N LEU A 179 1.22 -9.26 3.63
CA LEU A 179 1.56 -8.60 2.37
C LEU A 179 2.72 -9.26 1.63
N THR A 180 3.66 -9.86 2.36
CA THR A 180 4.71 -10.68 1.79
C THR A 180 4.18 -12.09 1.58
N ASP A 181 4.16 -12.61 0.35
CA ASP A 181 3.91 -14.04 0.13
C ASP A 181 4.77 -14.83 1.13
N PHE A 182 4.13 -15.66 1.95
CA PHE A 182 4.68 -16.38 3.13
C PHE A 182 6.03 -17.10 2.92
N GLN A 183 6.52 -17.19 1.68
CA GLN A 183 7.80 -17.78 1.29
C GLN A 183 8.97 -16.78 1.28
N SER A 184 8.69 -15.48 1.42
CA SER A 184 9.72 -14.44 1.46
C SER A 184 10.10 -14.09 2.90
N HIS A 185 11.36 -13.70 3.06
CA HIS A 185 12.04 -13.39 4.31
C HIS A 185 11.21 -12.48 5.24
N ASN A 186 11.29 -12.70 6.57
CA ASN A 186 10.44 -12.04 7.55
C ASN A 186 10.81 -10.56 7.71
N ILE A 187 10.25 -9.70 6.86
CA ILE A 187 10.45 -8.23 6.89
C ILE A 187 10.20 -7.66 8.28
N CYS A 188 9.25 -8.21 9.05
CA CYS A 188 9.01 -7.74 10.41
C CYS A 188 10.27 -7.86 11.26
N ASP A 189 10.91 -9.04 11.29
CA ASP A 189 12.09 -9.28 12.12
C ASP A 189 13.23 -8.32 11.76
N ASP A 190 13.51 -8.13 10.48
CA ASP A 190 14.61 -7.23 10.06
C ASP A 190 14.32 -5.77 10.34
N VAL A 191 13.06 -5.35 10.16
CA VAL A 191 12.69 -3.95 10.37
C VAL A 191 12.72 -3.61 11.86
N VAL A 192 12.19 -4.48 12.72
CA VAL A 192 12.15 -4.26 14.17
C VAL A 192 13.50 -4.55 14.84
N ALA A 193 14.40 -5.30 14.20
CA ALA A 193 15.76 -5.50 14.66
C ALA A 193 16.51 -4.15 14.77
N GLY A 194 16.70 -3.68 16.01
CA GLY A 194 17.34 -2.39 16.27
C GLY A 194 16.35 -1.21 16.35
N TYR A 195 15.04 -1.46 16.39
CA TYR A 195 14.05 -0.41 16.60
C TYR A 195 13.72 -0.25 18.09
N GLU A 196 14.36 0.71 18.76
CA GLU A 196 14.25 0.94 20.21
C GLU A 196 12.81 0.97 20.76
N PRO A 197 11.82 1.64 20.12
CA PRO A 197 10.46 1.64 20.63
C PRO A 197 9.81 0.25 20.68
N PHE A 198 10.19 -0.65 19.76
CA PHE A 198 9.76 -2.05 19.80
C PHE A 198 10.34 -2.75 21.03
N PHE A 199 11.65 -2.64 21.27
CA PHE A 199 12.30 -3.25 22.43
C PHE A 199 11.74 -2.72 23.76
N ALA A 200 11.49 -1.41 23.85
CA ALA A 200 10.85 -0.79 25.00
C ALA A 200 9.43 -1.34 25.25
N ALA A 201 8.65 -1.51 24.18
CA ALA A 201 7.28 -2.05 24.28
C ALA A 201 7.25 -3.50 24.78
N PHE A 202 8.20 -4.34 24.35
CA PHE A 202 8.28 -5.76 24.73
C PHE A 202 9.24 -6.06 25.89
N ARG A 203 9.93 -5.05 26.42
CA ARG A 203 10.95 -5.18 27.48
C ARG A 203 12.05 -6.19 27.09
N CYS A 204 12.47 -6.16 25.84
CA CYS A 204 13.58 -6.98 25.37
C CYS A 204 14.88 -6.51 26.02
N GLY A 205 15.77 -7.45 26.42
CA GLY A 205 17.10 -7.10 26.89
C GLY A 205 17.98 -6.61 25.73
N HIS A 206 18.82 -5.60 25.97
CA HIS A 206 19.90 -5.26 25.05
C HIS A 206 20.96 -6.37 25.16
N ASN A 207 21.05 -7.22 24.14
CA ASN A 207 22.15 -8.17 23.99
C ASN A 207 23.29 -7.53 23.19
#